data_AF-A0AAN7IAK5-F1
#
_entry.id   AF-A0AAN7IAK5-F1
#
_cell.length_a   1.000
_cell.length_b   1.000
_cell.length_c   1.000
_cell.angle_alpha   90.00
_cell.angle_beta   90.00
_cell.angle_gamma   90.00
#
_symmetry.space_group_name_H-M   'P 1'
#
loop_
_entity.id
_entity.type
_entity.pdbx_description
1 polymer ?
#
loop_
_entity_poly.entity_id
_entity_poly.type
_entity_poly.pdbx_seq_one_letter_code
_entity_poly.pdbx_strand_id
1 'polypeptide(L)'
;MESSVQRRVEAISRHLLSLPREPKFFLHQVLLNGGKVKNGDAEAVIIGGMVLDIHAIPSVPANPRTTTPGKVRYVLGGVARNVAECVSKLGTKPFMISAVGLDMAGKLLLEHWKSAGLSTEGIRKQQDIGTPVVCNILDIDGELAAAVASVEAIEKFLTPEWIQQFKYSICSAPILMVDANLIPPALEASCQIAAKSSVPVWFEPVSVAKSRRVASVAKYVTVASPNEDELIAMANALSCANVFPPIERGNKDSTESLFQKLKPAIWLLLEKGIRIVVVTLGSDGVFLCSKGGPSFMNTDLERLKPYGSCEQFYKHFLHQLLGSQGLVIAWLVGCLLPFAQV
;
A
#
# COMPACT_ATOMS: atom_id res chain seq x y z
N MET A 1 -1.85 12.12 30.17
CA MET A 1 -1.25 11.10 29.28
C MET A 1 -2.33 10.69 28.33
N GLU A 2 -2.38 11.27 27.13
CA GLU A 2 -3.32 10.84 26.08
C GLU A 2 -2.91 9.47 25.55
N SER A 3 -3.88 8.55 25.52
CA SER A 3 -3.69 7.19 25.03
C SER A 3 -3.40 7.19 23.53
N SER A 4 -2.63 6.21 23.06
CA SER A 4 -2.30 5.99 21.63
C SER A 4 -3.56 5.95 20.75
N VAL A 5 -4.69 5.51 21.30
CA VAL A 5 -5.99 5.45 20.63
C VAL A 5 -6.61 6.83 20.43
N GLN A 6 -6.47 7.74 21.39
CA GLN A 6 -6.95 9.11 21.26
C GLN A 6 -6.23 9.83 20.11
N ARG A 7 -4.92 9.54 19.90
CA ARG A 7 -4.15 10.02 18.74
C ARG A 7 -4.59 9.38 17.42
N ARG A 8 -4.92 8.07 17.42
CA ARG A 8 -5.41 7.33 16.24
C ARG A 8 -6.80 7.78 15.80
N VAL A 9 -7.71 8.00 16.75
CA VAL A 9 -9.05 8.54 16.48
C VAL A 9 -8.99 10.01 16.07
N GLU A 10 -8.11 10.83 16.65
CA GLU A 10 -7.92 12.22 16.23
C GLU A 10 -7.24 12.38 14.88
N ALA A 11 -6.37 11.45 14.46
CA ALA A 11 -5.79 11.45 13.11
C ALA A 11 -6.86 11.18 12.04
N ILE A 12 -7.73 10.20 12.30
CA ILE A 12 -8.88 9.86 11.43
C ILE A 12 -9.93 10.98 11.45
N SER A 13 -10.21 11.56 12.62
CA SER A 13 -11.22 12.62 12.77
C SER A 13 -10.77 13.95 12.16
N ARG A 14 -9.48 14.31 12.24
CA ARG A 14 -8.92 15.50 11.56
C ARG A 14 -9.03 15.39 10.03
N HIS A 15 -8.74 14.21 9.45
CA HIS A 15 -8.86 14.01 8.00
C HIS A 15 -10.32 14.03 7.49
N LEU A 16 -11.29 13.65 8.33
CA LEU A 16 -12.71 13.62 7.95
C LEU A 16 -13.46 14.94 8.21
N LEU A 17 -12.96 15.80 9.11
CA LEU A 17 -13.64 17.04 9.52
C LEU A 17 -12.92 18.35 9.14
N SER A 18 -11.68 18.32 8.62
CA SER A 18 -10.99 19.52 8.13
C SER A 18 -10.80 19.53 6.61
N LEU A 19 -11.90 19.59 5.86
CA LEU A 19 -11.89 20.27 4.57
C LEU A 19 -12.20 21.75 4.85
N PRO A 20 -11.22 22.67 4.80
CA PRO A 20 -11.56 24.08 4.75
C PRO A 20 -12.29 24.35 3.43
N ARG A 21 -13.40 25.08 3.51
CA ARG A 21 -14.00 25.75 2.34
C ARG A 21 -12.91 26.56 1.63
N GLU A 22 -12.77 26.30 0.34
CA GLU A 22 -11.86 26.89 -0.65
C GLU A 22 -10.76 27.85 -0.16
N PRO A 23 -9.49 27.49 -0.42
CA PRO A 23 -8.47 28.48 -0.70
C PRO A 23 -8.37 28.64 -2.22
N LYS A 24 -8.54 29.88 -2.71
CA LYS A 24 -8.17 30.28 -4.08
C LYS A 24 -6.68 30.00 -4.30
N PHE A 25 -6.34 28.85 -4.88
CA PHE A 25 -4.97 28.55 -5.28
C PHE A 25 -4.72 29.10 -6.69
N PHE A 26 -3.83 30.08 -6.78
CA PHE A 26 -3.14 30.38 -8.03
C PHE A 26 -2.18 29.23 -8.34
N LEU A 27 -2.58 28.38 -9.29
CA LEU A 27 -1.71 27.39 -9.91
C LEU A 27 -0.58 28.11 -10.64
N HIS A 28 0.65 28.04 -10.11
CA HIS A 28 1.82 28.35 -10.91
C HIS A 28 1.96 27.23 -11.95
N GLN A 29 1.53 27.53 -13.17
CA GLN A 29 1.69 26.69 -14.35
C GLN A 29 3.20 26.50 -14.57
N VAL A 30 3.77 25.40 -14.09
CA VAL A 30 5.11 24.99 -14.49
C VAL A 30 4.99 24.57 -15.95
N LEU A 31 5.40 25.48 -16.83
CA LEU A 31 5.50 25.29 -18.27
C LEU A 31 6.39 24.06 -18.55
N LEU A 32 5.75 22.94 -18.82
CA LEU A 32 6.36 21.77 -19.44
C LEU A 32 6.67 22.14 -20.89
N ASN A 33 7.93 22.48 -21.16
CA ASN A 33 8.41 22.64 -22.53
C ASN A 33 8.37 21.28 -23.25
N GLY A 34 7.28 21.06 -24.00
CA GLY A 34 7.35 20.77 -25.43
C GLY A 34 8.18 19.58 -25.90
N GLY A 35 7.93 18.38 -25.38
CA GLY A 35 8.21 17.12 -26.07
C GLY A 35 6.91 16.35 -26.23
N LYS A 36 6.23 16.45 -27.39
CA LYS A 36 5.03 15.65 -27.69
C LYS A 36 5.40 14.17 -27.76
N VAL A 37 5.28 13.46 -26.64
CA VAL A 37 5.03 12.01 -26.68
C VAL A 37 3.53 11.86 -26.88
N LYS A 38 3.13 11.57 -28.12
CA LYS A 38 1.80 11.00 -28.40
C LYS A 38 1.85 9.53 -27.97
N ASN A 39 1.49 9.22 -26.73
CA ASN A 39 1.05 7.89 -26.33
C ASN A 39 -0.29 8.07 -25.62
N GLY A 40 -1.29 7.24 -25.90
CA GLY A 40 -2.51 7.22 -25.08
C GLY A 40 -2.11 7.04 -23.62
N ASP A 41 -2.77 7.77 -22.71
CA ASP A 41 -2.41 7.82 -21.29
C ASP A 41 -2.36 6.40 -20.70
N ALA A 42 -1.16 5.83 -20.58
CA ALA A 42 -0.99 4.48 -20.07
C ALA A 42 -1.26 4.47 -18.56
N GLU A 43 -2.25 3.68 -18.16
CA GLU A 43 -2.75 3.61 -16.78
C GLU A 43 -1.85 2.71 -15.91
N ALA A 44 -1.59 3.12 -14.66
CA ALA A 44 -0.97 2.23 -13.68
C ALA A 44 -1.90 1.04 -13.43
N VAL A 45 -1.39 -0.19 -13.56
CA VAL A 45 -2.19 -1.39 -13.32
C VAL A 45 -1.99 -1.85 -11.88
N ILE A 46 -3.09 -2.10 -11.18
CA ILE A 46 -3.10 -2.45 -9.77
C ILE A 46 -3.91 -3.74 -9.60
N ILE A 47 -3.30 -4.77 -9.03
CA ILE A 47 -3.91 -6.10 -8.86
C ILE A 47 -3.94 -6.46 -7.38
N GLY A 48 -5.13 -6.74 -6.87
CA GLY A 48 -5.29 -7.12 -5.47
C GLY A 48 -6.71 -7.01 -4.95
N GLY A 49 -6.83 -6.96 -3.63
CA GLY A 49 -8.12 -7.04 -2.95
C GLY A 49 -8.91 -5.73 -2.92
N MET A 50 -10.22 -5.83 -3.13
CA MET A 50 -11.21 -4.87 -2.64
C MET A 50 -11.90 -5.51 -1.44
N VAL A 51 -11.92 -4.82 -0.29
CA VAL A 51 -12.41 -5.39 0.97
C VAL A 51 -13.40 -4.41 1.60
N LEU A 52 -14.50 -4.91 2.14
CA LEU A 52 -15.35 -4.13 3.04
C LEU A 52 -14.92 -4.37 4.48
N ASP A 53 -14.40 -3.34 5.14
CA ASP A 53 -14.06 -3.40 6.54
C ASP A 53 -15.27 -2.94 7.38
N ILE A 54 -15.62 -3.73 8.40
CA ILE A 54 -16.70 -3.47 9.34
C ILE A 54 -16.09 -3.28 10.71
N HIS A 55 -16.18 -2.08 11.28
CA HIS A 55 -15.66 -1.78 12.60
C HIS A 55 -16.82 -1.63 13.58
N ALA A 56 -16.94 -2.58 14.51
CA ALA A 56 -17.89 -2.57 15.61
C ALA A 56 -17.19 -2.06 16.88
N ILE A 57 -17.66 -0.92 17.39
CA ILE A 57 -17.06 -0.23 18.54
C ILE A 57 -18.11 -0.17 19.65
N PRO A 58 -17.95 -0.95 20.73
CA PRO A 58 -18.90 -0.98 21.82
C PRO A 58 -18.83 0.33 22.61
N SER A 59 -19.97 0.83 23.09
CA SER A 59 -20.03 2.05 23.92
C SER A 59 -19.87 1.76 25.42
N VAL A 60 -19.89 0.48 25.79
CA VAL A 60 -19.69 -0.04 27.14
C VAL A 60 -18.90 -1.36 27.03
N PRO A 61 -18.25 -1.85 28.10
CA PRO A 61 -17.54 -3.12 28.04
C PRO A 61 -18.41 -4.25 27.46
N ALA A 62 -17.92 -4.93 26.43
CA ALA A 62 -18.67 -5.97 25.75
C ALA A 62 -18.86 -7.18 26.67
N ASN A 63 -20.11 -7.64 26.81
CA ASN A 63 -20.41 -8.86 27.57
C ASN A 63 -20.52 -10.05 26.60
N PRO A 64 -19.72 -11.12 26.78
CA PRO A 64 -19.82 -12.31 25.95
C PRO A 64 -21.24 -12.89 25.92
N ARG A 65 -21.63 -13.43 24.77
CA ARG A 65 -22.91 -14.14 24.52
C ARG A 65 -24.16 -13.23 24.49
N THR A 66 -24.02 -11.91 24.44
CA THR A 66 -25.14 -10.99 24.21
C THR A 66 -24.72 -9.81 23.32
N THR A 67 -25.69 -9.07 22.78
CA THR A 67 -25.43 -7.85 21.99
C THR A 67 -25.10 -6.68 22.91
N THR A 68 -24.04 -5.94 22.60
CA THR A 68 -23.64 -4.74 23.34
C THR A 68 -23.94 -3.49 22.51
N PRO A 69 -24.57 -2.43 23.08
CA PRO A 69 -24.76 -1.17 22.38
C PRO A 69 -23.44 -0.56 21.90
N GLY A 70 -23.44 0.01 20.70
CA GLY A 70 -22.21 0.51 20.08
C GLY A 70 -22.45 1.21 18.75
N LYS A 71 -21.35 1.50 18.05
CA LYS A 71 -21.34 2.04 16.69
C LYS A 71 -20.77 0.99 15.74
N VAL A 72 -21.43 0.80 14.60
CA VAL A 72 -20.91 -0.01 13.50
C VAL A 72 -20.58 0.93 12.34
N ARG A 73 -19.35 0.85 11.84
CA ARG A 73 -18.88 1.64 10.70
C ARG A 73 -18.47 0.72 9.57
N TYR A 74 -18.86 1.10 8.35
CA TYR A 74 -18.44 0.44 7.12
C TYR A 74 -17.34 1.30 6.48
N VAL A 75 -16.21 0.68 6.17
CA VAL A 75 -15.05 1.33 5.57
C VAL A 75 -14.67 0.57 4.30
N LEU A 76 -14.47 1.29 3.21
CA LEU A 76 -14.11 0.70 1.92
C LEU A 76 -12.60 0.52 1.87
N GLY A 77 -12.17 -0.70 2.16
CA GLY A 77 -10.77 -1.08 2.32
C GLY A 77 -10.24 -1.98 1.20
N GLY A 78 -9.18 -2.70 1.53
CA GLY A 78 -8.37 -3.47 0.59
C GLY A 78 -7.17 -2.67 0.12
N VAL A 79 -5.97 -3.22 0.30
CA VAL A 79 -4.71 -2.52 0.09
C VAL A 79 -4.59 -2.02 -1.35
N ALA A 80 -4.77 -2.89 -2.34
CA ALA A 80 -4.77 -2.52 -3.75
C ALA A 80 -5.85 -1.48 -4.10
N ARG A 81 -7.08 -1.61 -3.56
CA ARG A 81 -8.14 -0.60 -3.74
C ARG A 81 -7.73 0.76 -3.19
N ASN A 82 -7.11 0.80 -2.01
CA ASN A 82 -6.69 2.03 -1.37
C ASN A 82 -5.55 2.70 -2.15
N VAL A 83 -4.57 1.92 -2.62
CA VAL A 83 -3.51 2.41 -3.51
C VAL A 83 -4.15 3.03 -4.76
N ALA A 84 -5.03 2.31 -5.44
CA ALA A 84 -5.67 2.79 -6.66
C ALA A 84 -6.51 4.06 -6.44
N GLU A 85 -7.24 4.19 -5.34
CA GLU A 85 -7.93 5.46 -5.05
C GLU A 85 -6.95 6.61 -4.78
N CYS A 86 -5.80 6.35 -4.12
CA CYS A 86 -4.76 7.35 -3.95
C CYS A 86 -4.19 7.80 -5.30
N VAL A 87 -3.89 6.84 -6.18
CA VAL A 87 -3.49 7.07 -7.58
C VAL A 87 -4.48 7.99 -8.31
N SER A 88 -5.78 7.72 -8.11
CA SER A 88 -6.86 8.53 -8.67
C SER A 88 -6.88 9.96 -8.16
N LYS A 89 -6.75 10.13 -6.84
CA LYS A 89 -6.70 11.45 -6.17
C LYS A 89 -5.47 12.27 -6.58
N LEU A 90 -4.39 11.63 -6.99
CA LEU A 90 -3.19 12.27 -7.53
C LEU A 90 -3.32 12.67 -9.02
N GLY A 91 -4.50 12.52 -9.62
CA GLY A 91 -4.80 13.05 -10.96
C GLY A 91 -4.55 12.08 -12.11
N THR A 92 -4.35 10.79 -11.83
CA THR A 92 -4.17 9.75 -12.86
C THR A 92 -5.31 8.74 -12.80
N LYS A 93 -5.47 7.89 -13.81
CA LYS A 93 -6.50 6.84 -13.81
C LYS A 93 -5.83 5.48 -13.64
N PRO A 94 -6.03 4.78 -12.52
CA PRO A 94 -5.55 3.42 -12.36
C PRO A 94 -6.46 2.42 -13.08
N PHE A 95 -5.88 1.34 -13.57
CA PHE A 95 -6.60 0.16 -14.02
C PHE A 95 -6.56 -0.92 -12.94
N MET A 96 -7.70 -1.12 -12.25
CA MET A 96 -7.80 -2.09 -11.15
C MET A 96 -8.22 -3.47 -11.67
N ILE A 97 -7.44 -4.50 -11.35
CA ILE A 97 -7.79 -5.91 -11.54
C ILE A 97 -8.13 -6.50 -10.17
N SER A 98 -9.40 -6.85 -9.97
CA SER A 98 -9.90 -7.36 -8.69
C SER A 98 -11.07 -8.32 -8.88
N ALA A 99 -11.62 -8.83 -7.77
CA ALA A 99 -12.78 -9.71 -7.76
C ALA A 99 -13.72 -9.34 -6.60
N VAL A 100 -15.00 -9.19 -6.92
CA VAL A 100 -16.07 -8.94 -5.94
C VAL A 100 -17.30 -9.78 -6.26
N GLY A 101 -18.11 -10.02 -5.24
CA GLY A 101 -19.40 -10.69 -5.36
C GLY A 101 -20.50 -9.80 -5.94
N LEU A 102 -21.59 -10.45 -6.36
CA LEU A 102 -22.88 -9.79 -6.61
C LEU A 102 -23.72 -9.72 -5.32
N ASP A 103 -23.08 -9.32 -4.22
CA ASP A 103 -23.68 -9.17 -2.89
C ASP A 103 -23.70 -7.70 -2.45
N MET A 104 -24.25 -7.43 -1.25
CA MET A 104 -24.37 -6.06 -0.72
C MET A 104 -23.02 -5.36 -0.54
N ALA A 105 -21.98 -6.11 -0.12
CA ALA A 105 -20.65 -5.55 0.06
C ALA A 105 -20.01 -5.18 -1.28
N GLY A 106 -20.13 -6.06 -2.28
CA GLY A 106 -19.64 -5.82 -3.64
C GLY A 106 -20.35 -4.66 -4.29
N LYS A 107 -21.67 -4.55 -4.10
CA LYS A 107 -22.45 -3.39 -4.57
C LYS A 107 -21.94 -2.08 -3.98
N LEU A 108 -21.74 -2.02 -2.66
CA LEU A 108 -21.25 -0.82 -1.97
C LEU A 108 -19.86 -0.39 -2.49
N LEU A 109 -18.94 -1.35 -2.62
CA LEU A 109 -17.60 -1.10 -3.16
C LEU A 109 -17.64 -0.58 -4.61
N LEU A 110 -18.46 -1.20 -5.46
CA LEU A 110 -18.56 -0.83 -6.88
C LEU A 110 -19.27 0.50 -7.10
N GLU A 111 -20.27 0.84 -6.29
CA GLU A 111 -20.97 2.13 -6.37
C GLU A 111 -20.01 3.29 -6.02
N HIS A 112 -19.26 3.16 -4.93
CA HIS A 112 -18.22 4.13 -4.58
C HIS A 112 -17.16 4.24 -5.69
N TRP A 113 -16.66 3.09 -6.17
CA TRP A 113 -15.66 3.03 -7.22
C TRP A 113 -16.10 3.74 -8.51
N LYS A 114 -17.34 3.53 -8.94
CA LYS A 114 -17.93 4.21 -10.09
C LYS A 114 -18.15 5.70 -9.84
N SER A 115 -18.55 6.09 -8.62
CA SER A 115 -18.73 7.51 -8.25
C SER A 115 -17.42 8.30 -8.30
N ALA A 116 -16.28 7.62 -8.10
CA ALA A 116 -14.94 8.17 -8.29
C ALA A 116 -14.50 8.22 -9.77
N GLY A 117 -15.36 7.83 -10.72
CA GLY A 117 -15.07 7.85 -12.16
C GLY A 117 -14.11 6.75 -12.62
N LEU A 118 -13.92 5.69 -11.83
CA LEU A 118 -12.96 4.61 -12.10
C LEU A 118 -13.61 3.44 -12.84
N SER A 119 -12.84 2.84 -13.78
CA SER A 119 -13.29 1.71 -14.58
C SER A 119 -13.50 0.46 -13.73
N THR A 120 -14.50 -0.35 -14.08
CA THR A 120 -14.78 -1.66 -13.44
C THR A 120 -14.50 -2.83 -14.37
N GLU A 121 -13.80 -2.60 -15.49
CA GLU A 121 -13.52 -3.59 -16.52
C GLU A 121 -12.64 -4.74 -16.00
N GLY A 122 -11.58 -4.42 -15.26
CA GLY A 122 -10.70 -5.41 -14.61
C GLY A 122 -11.29 -6.08 -13.37
N ILE A 123 -12.49 -5.68 -12.94
CA ILE A 123 -13.12 -6.20 -11.71
C ILE A 123 -14.06 -7.35 -12.07
N ARG A 124 -13.67 -8.58 -11.72
CA ARG A 124 -14.50 -9.77 -11.85
C ARG A 124 -15.72 -9.66 -10.92
N LYS A 125 -16.91 -9.94 -11.46
CA LYS A 125 -18.20 -9.85 -10.75
C LYS A 125 -19.00 -11.11 -11.00
N GLN A 126 -19.18 -11.95 -9.99
CA GLN A 126 -19.94 -13.21 -10.12
C GLN A 126 -20.71 -13.53 -8.83
N GLN A 127 -21.74 -14.37 -8.94
CA GLN A 127 -22.65 -14.69 -7.83
C GLN A 127 -22.05 -15.69 -6.84
N ASP A 128 -21.07 -16.49 -7.25
CA ASP A 128 -20.34 -17.46 -6.45
C ASP A 128 -19.13 -16.87 -5.70
N ILE A 129 -18.82 -15.59 -5.97
CA ILE A 129 -17.81 -14.83 -5.24
C ILE A 129 -18.49 -14.21 -4.02
N GLY A 130 -18.05 -14.56 -2.81
CA GLY A 130 -18.33 -13.75 -1.63
C GLY A 130 -17.39 -12.56 -1.62
N THR A 131 -17.89 -11.33 -1.64
CA THR A 131 -17.03 -10.15 -1.56
C THR A 131 -16.18 -10.21 -0.29
N PRO A 132 -14.88 -9.90 -0.36
CA PRO A 132 -14.04 -9.88 0.83
C PRO A 132 -14.55 -8.92 1.90
N VAL A 133 -14.68 -9.40 3.14
CA VAL A 133 -15.11 -8.63 4.31
C VAL A 133 -14.19 -8.91 5.48
N VAL A 134 -13.79 -7.86 6.20
CA VAL A 134 -13.12 -7.99 7.49
C VAL A 134 -13.99 -7.33 8.56
N CYS A 135 -14.38 -8.10 9.57
CA CYS A 135 -15.15 -7.59 10.70
C CYS A 135 -14.25 -7.49 11.93
N ASN A 136 -14.01 -6.25 12.37
CA ASN A 136 -13.22 -5.91 13.53
C ASN A 136 -14.15 -5.50 14.68
N ILE A 137 -14.04 -6.19 15.80
CA ILE A 137 -14.71 -5.86 17.05
C ILE A 137 -13.66 -5.23 17.96
N LEU A 138 -13.84 -3.94 18.28
CA LEU A 138 -12.96 -3.22 19.18
C LEU A 138 -13.46 -3.34 20.63
N ASP A 139 -12.61 -3.03 21.60
CA ASP A 139 -13.02 -2.79 22.98
C ASP A 139 -13.39 -1.32 23.21
N ILE A 140 -13.67 -0.95 24.47
CA ILE A 140 -14.04 0.43 24.85
C ILE A 140 -12.88 1.41 24.72
N ASP A 141 -11.65 0.91 24.80
CA ASP A 141 -10.44 1.71 24.65
C ASP A 141 -10.10 1.91 23.17
N GLY A 142 -10.76 1.16 22.28
CA GLY A 142 -10.60 1.21 20.83
C GLY A 142 -9.49 0.28 20.32
N GLU A 143 -9.02 -0.66 21.13
CA GLU A 143 -8.10 -1.72 20.72
C GLU A 143 -8.88 -2.90 20.13
N LEU A 144 -8.22 -3.72 19.30
CA LEU A 144 -8.86 -4.86 18.65
C LEU A 144 -9.13 -5.98 19.66
N ALA A 145 -10.40 -6.26 19.94
CA ALA A 145 -10.83 -7.34 20.83
C ALA A 145 -11.00 -8.68 20.08
N ALA A 146 -11.56 -8.65 18.87
CA ALA A 146 -11.72 -9.82 18.00
C ALA A 146 -11.81 -9.41 16.53
N ALA A 147 -11.46 -10.31 15.62
CA ALA A 147 -11.62 -10.09 14.19
C ALA A 147 -12.01 -11.36 13.44
N VAL A 148 -12.79 -11.21 12.38
CA VAL A 148 -13.07 -12.27 11.39
C VAL A 148 -12.79 -11.72 10.00
N ALA A 149 -11.90 -12.38 9.26
CA ALA A 149 -11.57 -12.02 7.88
C ALA A 149 -12.09 -13.09 6.92
N SER A 150 -13.04 -12.73 6.07
CA SER A 150 -13.49 -13.53 4.93
C SER A 150 -12.88 -12.92 3.67
N VAL A 151 -11.66 -13.34 3.31
CA VAL A 151 -10.88 -12.74 2.21
C VAL A 151 -10.38 -13.77 1.18
N GLU A 152 -10.80 -15.03 1.32
CA GLU A 152 -10.41 -16.15 0.45
C GLU A 152 -10.81 -15.95 -1.01
N ALA A 153 -11.83 -15.13 -1.26
CA ALA A 153 -12.29 -14.82 -2.61
C ALA A 153 -11.19 -14.22 -3.50
N ILE A 154 -10.29 -13.41 -2.93
CA ILE A 154 -9.17 -12.85 -3.71
C ILE A 154 -8.25 -13.98 -4.18
N GLU A 155 -7.91 -14.91 -3.29
CA GLU A 155 -7.04 -16.05 -3.58
C GLU A 155 -7.67 -17.01 -4.60
N LYS A 156 -8.98 -17.22 -4.50
CA LYS A 156 -9.72 -18.16 -5.34
C LYS A 156 -10.05 -17.62 -6.73
N PHE A 157 -10.33 -16.32 -6.86
CA PHE A 157 -10.91 -15.76 -8.09
C PHE A 157 -10.00 -14.81 -8.86
N LEU A 158 -8.94 -14.27 -8.25
CA LEU A 158 -7.85 -13.60 -8.98
C LEU A 158 -6.83 -14.63 -9.47
N THR A 159 -7.29 -15.47 -10.38
CA THR A 159 -6.47 -16.55 -10.96
C THR A 159 -5.53 -16.02 -12.05
N PRO A 160 -4.47 -16.77 -12.39
CA PRO A 160 -3.63 -16.47 -13.55
C PRO A 160 -4.43 -16.24 -14.84
N GLU A 161 -5.49 -17.01 -15.06
CA GLU A 161 -6.32 -16.92 -16.26
C GLU A 161 -7.09 -15.60 -16.31
N TRP A 162 -7.59 -15.11 -15.17
CA TRP A 162 -8.24 -13.81 -15.10
C TRP A 162 -7.26 -12.68 -15.39
N ILE A 163 -6.09 -12.71 -14.76
CA ILE A 163 -5.03 -11.71 -14.95
C ILE A 163 -4.55 -11.68 -16.41
N GLN A 164 -4.43 -12.84 -17.05
CA GLN A 164 -3.97 -12.99 -18.43
C GLN A 164 -4.89 -12.27 -19.45
N GLN A 165 -6.18 -12.07 -19.13
CA GLN A 165 -7.10 -11.32 -20.00
C GLN A 165 -6.65 -9.86 -20.16
N PHE A 166 -5.96 -9.31 -19.17
CA PHE A 166 -5.50 -7.93 -19.13
C PHE A 166 -4.00 -7.80 -19.43
N LYS A 167 -3.40 -8.80 -20.09
CA LYS A 167 -1.97 -8.81 -20.41
C LYS A 167 -1.51 -7.57 -21.18
N TYR A 168 -2.35 -7.03 -22.06
CA TYR A 168 -2.02 -5.84 -22.85
C TYR A 168 -1.95 -4.60 -21.96
N SER A 169 -2.93 -4.41 -21.07
CA SER A 169 -2.92 -3.34 -20.08
C SER A 169 -1.68 -3.41 -19.20
N ILE A 170 -1.34 -4.61 -18.70
CA ILE A 170 -0.12 -4.83 -17.89
C ILE A 170 1.14 -4.50 -18.69
N CYS A 171 1.26 -4.97 -19.94
CA CYS A 171 2.45 -4.75 -20.77
C CYS A 171 2.66 -3.27 -21.15
N SER A 172 1.60 -2.48 -21.27
CA SER A 172 1.69 -1.04 -21.55
C SER A 172 1.80 -0.17 -20.31
N ALA A 173 1.59 -0.74 -19.11
CA ALA A 173 1.51 0.04 -17.89
C ALA A 173 2.85 0.72 -17.56
N PRO A 174 2.84 1.96 -17.04
CA PRO A 174 4.05 2.60 -16.51
C PRO A 174 4.57 1.89 -15.26
N ILE A 175 3.68 1.21 -14.52
CA ILE A 175 3.99 0.38 -13.36
C ILE A 175 2.87 -0.65 -13.15
N LEU A 176 3.26 -1.84 -12.72
CA LEU A 176 2.36 -2.85 -12.18
C LEU A 176 2.51 -2.87 -10.65
N MET A 177 1.42 -2.71 -9.92
CA MET A 177 1.36 -2.95 -8.49
C MET A 177 0.59 -4.24 -8.21
N VAL A 178 1.17 -5.12 -7.40
CA VAL A 178 0.54 -6.35 -6.92
C VAL A 178 0.61 -6.37 -5.39
N ASP A 179 -0.51 -6.69 -4.75
CA ASP A 179 -0.52 -6.93 -3.31
C ASP A 179 -0.37 -8.43 -2.99
N ALA A 180 0.09 -8.74 -1.78
CA ALA A 180 0.31 -10.11 -1.35
C ALA A 180 -0.99 -10.88 -1.01
N ASN A 181 -2.19 -10.34 -1.27
CA ASN A 181 -3.41 -11.13 -1.20
C ASN A 181 -3.49 -12.15 -2.32
N LEU A 182 -2.78 -11.93 -3.44
CA LEU A 182 -2.65 -12.92 -4.51
C LEU A 182 -1.87 -14.15 -4.03
N ILE A 183 -2.29 -15.32 -4.52
CA ILE A 183 -1.55 -16.58 -4.34
C ILE A 183 -0.31 -16.62 -5.25
N PRO A 184 0.72 -17.43 -4.94
CA PRO A 184 1.96 -17.47 -5.72
C PRO A 184 1.76 -17.66 -7.24
N PRO A 185 0.88 -18.55 -7.74
CA PRO A 185 0.65 -18.67 -9.19
C PRO A 185 0.14 -17.37 -9.83
N ALA A 186 -0.73 -16.62 -9.14
CA ALA A 186 -1.27 -15.35 -9.63
C ALA A 186 -0.22 -14.23 -9.57
N LEU A 187 0.60 -14.19 -8.51
CA LEU A 187 1.74 -13.28 -8.42
C LEU A 187 2.74 -13.55 -9.54
N GLU A 188 3.11 -14.81 -9.76
CA GLU A 188 4.04 -15.23 -10.82
C GLU A 188 3.52 -14.84 -12.21
N ALA A 189 2.25 -15.13 -12.52
CA ALA A 189 1.65 -14.76 -13.79
C ALA A 189 1.71 -13.23 -14.01
N SER A 190 1.30 -12.45 -13.01
CA SER A 190 1.32 -10.98 -13.06
C SER A 190 2.74 -10.44 -13.32
N CYS A 191 3.71 -10.90 -12.53
CA CYS A 191 5.10 -10.50 -12.61
C CYS A 191 5.77 -10.92 -13.93
N GLN A 192 5.45 -12.11 -14.45
CA GLN A 192 5.97 -12.59 -15.73
C GLN A 192 5.43 -11.80 -16.92
N ILE A 193 4.16 -11.39 -16.88
CA ILE A 193 3.59 -10.51 -17.92
C ILE A 193 4.30 -9.16 -17.90
N ALA A 194 4.47 -8.54 -16.73
CA ALA A 194 5.19 -7.28 -16.59
C ALA A 194 6.65 -7.38 -17.06
N ALA A 195 7.36 -8.45 -16.69
CA ALA A 195 8.75 -8.67 -17.06
C ALA A 195 8.97 -8.74 -18.59
N LYS A 196 8.03 -9.32 -19.34
CA LYS A 196 8.11 -9.41 -20.83
C LYS A 196 8.19 -8.05 -21.51
N SER A 197 7.65 -7.01 -20.88
CA SER A 197 7.65 -5.63 -21.41
C SER A 197 8.47 -4.69 -20.55
N SER A 198 9.30 -5.21 -19.64
CA SER A 198 10.14 -4.43 -18.72
C SER A 198 9.35 -3.41 -17.86
N VAL A 199 8.09 -3.74 -17.56
CA VAL A 199 7.24 -2.94 -16.68
C VAL A 199 7.73 -3.13 -15.24
N PRO A 200 8.01 -2.05 -14.50
CA PRO A 200 8.44 -2.16 -13.11
C PRO A 200 7.30 -2.72 -12.25
N VAL A 201 7.65 -3.60 -11.31
CA VAL A 201 6.70 -4.24 -10.40
C VAL A 201 6.86 -3.69 -8.99
N TRP A 202 5.78 -3.19 -8.42
CA TRP A 202 5.65 -2.88 -7.00
C TRP A 202 4.94 -4.02 -6.28
N PHE A 203 5.62 -4.64 -5.32
CA PHE A 203 5.05 -5.63 -4.41
C PHE A 203 4.70 -5.00 -3.06
N GLU A 204 3.43 -5.07 -2.69
CA GLU A 204 2.93 -4.63 -1.39
C GLU A 204 2.67 -5.84 -0.48
N PRO A 205 3.39 -5.96 0.66
CA PRO A 205 3.38 -7.19 1.44
C PRO A 205 2.11 -7.51 2.24
N VAL A 206 1.23 -6.52 2.49
CA VAL A 206 -0.09 -6.64 3.15
C VAL A 206 -0.07 -7.08 4.62
N SER A 207 0.65 -8.15 4.96
CA SER A 207 0.80 -8.67 6.31
C SER A 207 2.02 -9.57 6.45
N VAL A 208 2.50 -9.79 7.67
CA VAL A 208 3.62 -10.69 8.00
C VAL A 208 3.47 -12.09 7.37
N ALA A 209 2.25 -12.65 7.39
CA ALA A 209 2.01 -13.98 6.83
C ALA A 209 2.06 -13.99 5.30
N LYS A 210 1.47 -12.97 4.66
CA LYS A 210 1.35 -12.87 3.20
C LYS A 210 2.63 -12.36 2.54
N SER A 211 3.41 -11.53 3.22
CA SER A 211 4.68 -10.97 2.76
C SER A 211 5.66 -12.06 2.28
N ARG A 212 5.63 -13.23 2.92
CA ARG A 212 6.44 -14.41 2.58
C ARG A 212 6.24 -14.90 1.14
N ARG A 213 5.09 -14.58 0.51
CA ARG A 213 4.79 -14.92 -0.90
C ARG A 213 5.76 -14.26 -1.89
N VAL A 214 6.48 -13.20 -1.48
CA VAL A 214 7.54 -12.57 -2.27
C VAL A 214 8.60 -13.58 -2.73
N ALA A 215 8.82 -14.67 -1.99
CA ALA A 215 9.80 -15.70 -2.33
C ALA A 215 9.60 -16.30 -3.74
N SER A 216 8.36 -16.32 -4.25
CA SER A 216 8.03 -16.80 -5.61
C SER A 216 8.40 -15.80 -6.72
N VAL A 217 8.48 -14.51 -6.39
CA VAL A 217 8.53 -13.43 -7.40
C VAL A 217 9.63 -12.40 -7.19
N ALA A 218 10.46 -12.50 -6.16
CA ALA A 218 11.44 -11.48 -5.78
C ALA A 218 12.33 -10.99 -6.95
N LYS A 219 12.73 -11.89 -7.86
CA LYS A 219 13.52 -11.56 -9.06
C LYS A 219 12.83 -10.63 -10.06
N TYR A 220 11.49 -10.55 -10.02
CA TYR A 220 10.69 -9.66 -10.87
C TYR A 220 10.34 -8.35 -10.17
N VAL A 221 10.44 -8.30 -8.84
CA VAL A 221 10.01 -7.16 -8.03
C VAL A 221 11.02 -6.03 -8.18
N THR A 222 10.52 -4.85 -8.54
CA THR A 222 11.32 -3.63 -8.64
C THR A 222 11.31 -2.87 -7.33
N VAL A 223 10.12 -2.69 -6.74
CA VAL A 223 9.93 -2.01 -5.46
C VAL A 223 9.17 -2.92 -4.52
N ALA A 224 9.59 -2.99 -3.26
CA ALA A 224 8.80 -3.56 -2.18
C ALA A 224 8.58 -2.53 -1.06
N SER A 225 7.42 -2.56 -0.41
CA SER A 225 7.01 -1.57 0.60
C SER A 225 6.66 -2.17 1.98
N PRO A 226 7.49 -3.05 2.56
CA PRO A 226 7.17 -3.66 3.85
C PRO A 226 7.17 -2.66 5.01
N ASN A 227 6.40 -2.93 6.06
CA ASN A 227 6.75 -2.45 7.40
C ASN A 227 7.90 -3.28 8.01
N GLU A 228 8.27 -2.99 9.25
CA GLU A 228 9.40 -3.67 9.91
C GLU A 228 9.19 -5.18 10.07
N ASP A 229 8.02 -5.62 10.52
CA ASP A 229 7.74 -7.03 10.76
C ASP A 229 7.60 -7.82 9.43
N GLU A 230 6.99 -7.20 8.44
CA GLU A 230 6.88 -7.75 7.09
C GLU A 230 8.25 -7.91 6.43
N LEU A 231 9.14 -6.93 6.58
CA LEU A 231 10.49 -6.96 6.06
C LEU A 231 11.25 -8.18 6.60
N ILE A 232 11.16 -8.43 7.91
CA ILE A 232 11.78 -9.58 8.56
C ILE A 232 11.19 -10.90 8.02
N ALA A 233 9.87 -10.97 7.88
CA ALA A 233 9.22 -12.16 7.33
C ALA A 233 9.60 -12.41 5.85
N MET A 234 9.71 -11.36 5.04
CA MET A 234 10.19 -11.45 3.66
C MET A 234 11.65 -11.92 3.61
N ALA A 235 12.52 -11.35 4.44
CA ALA A 235 13.92 -11.73 4.51
C ALA A 235 14.06 -13.22 4.88
N ASN A 236 13.34 -13.67 5.92
CA ASN A 236 13.29 -15.09 6.32
C ASN A 236 12.76 -16.02 5.23
N ALA A 237 11.75 -15.58 4.47
CA ALA A 237 11.24 -16.35 3.33
C ALA A 237 12.28 -16.47 2.20
N LEU A 238 13.12 -15.47 2.00
CA LEU A 238 14.16 -15.44 0.96
C LEU A 238 15.48 -16.10 1.37
N SER A 239 15.78 -16.21 2.66
CA SER A 239 16.95 -16.93 3.19
C SER A 239 16.72 -18.44 3.32
N CYS A 240 15.50 -18.93 3.08
CA CYS A 240 15.09 -20.33 3.31
C CYS A 240 15.33 -20.83 4.75
N ALA A 241 15.52 -19.91 5.70
CA ALA A 241 15.78 -20.17 7.11
C ALA A 241 15.34 -18.95 7.94
N ASN A 242 14.88 -19.16 9.18
CA ASN A 242 14.51 -18.08 10.11
C ASN A 242 15.77 -17.48 10.75
N VAL A 243 16.53 -16.72 9.96
CA VAL A 243 17.82 -16.12 10.35
C VAL A 243 17.62 -14.75 11.01
N PHE A 244 16.55 -14.05 10.65
CA PHE A 244 16.25 -12.71 11.15
C PHE A 244 15.23 -12.80 12.28
N PRO A 245 15.59 -12.40 13.52
CA PRO A 245 14.64 -12.38 14.62
C PRO A 245 13.61 -11.24 14.45
N PRO A 246 12.44 -11.33 15.11
CA PRO A 246 11.51 -10.21 15.22
C PRO A 246 12.19 -8.96 15.77
N ILE A 247 11.71 -7.78 15.36
CA ILE A 247 12.29 -6.52 15.78
C ILE A 247 11.53 -6.00 16.99
N GLU A 248 12.23 -5.92 18.12
CA GLU A 248 11.71 -5.26 19.31
C GLU A 248 12.17 -3.80 19.30
N ARG A 249 11.21 -2.87 19.16
CA ARG A 249 11.46 -1.45 19.36
C ARG A 249 11.65 -1.16 20.84
N GLY A 250 12.83 -0.69 21.22
CA GLY A 250 13.05 -0.13 22.54
C GLY A 250 12.52 1.31 22.62
N ASN A 251 12.02 1.72 23.79
CA ASN A 251 11.51 3.09 24.06
C ASN A 251 12.51 4.24 23.77
N LYS A 252 13.78 3.93 23.47
CA LYS A 252 14.84 4.90 23.16
C LYS A 252 15.57 4.62 21.84
N ASP A 253 15.06 3.72 21.00
CA ASP A 253 15.71 3.45 19.72
C ASP A 253 15.65 4.71 18.83
N SER A 254 16.82 5.21 18.45
CA SER A 254 16.91 6.24 17.40
C SER A 254 16.62 5.61 16.05
N THR A 255 16.20 6.43 15.08
CA THR A 255 16.03 6.04 13.68
C THR A 255 17.29 5.37 13.12
N GLU A 256 18.49 5.85 13.50
CA GLU A 256 19.75 5.23 13.09
C GLU A 256 19.95 3.83 13.70
N SER A 257 19.67 3.65 15.00
CA SER A 257 19.73 2.33 15.65
C SER A 257 18.78 1.33 14.97
N LEU A 258 17.55 1.78 14.68
CA LEU A 258 16.56 0.97 13.99
C LEU A 258 17.02 0.60 12.57
N PHE A 259 17.59 1.55 11.83
CA PHE A 259 18.16 1.27 10.51
C PHE A 259 19.25 0.19 10.58
N GLN A 260 20.18 0.27 11.54
CA GLN A 260 21.23 -0.75 11.69
C GLN A 260 20.65 -2.14 12.01
N LYS A 261 19.56 -2.23 12.79
CA LYS A 261 18.87 -3.50 13.05
C LYS A 261 18.22 -4.08 11.79
N LEU A 262 17.62 -3.24 10.95
CA LEU A 262 16.90 -3.66 9.74
C LEU A 262 17.81 -3.88 8.52
N LYS A 263 18.97 -3.23 8.49
CA LYS A 263 19.92 -3.22 7.37
C LYS A 263 20.26 -4.62 6.84
N PRO A 264 20.52 -5.66 7.65
CA PRO A 264 20.78 -7.01 7.13
C PRO A 264 19.61 -7.59 6.33
N ALA A 265 18.37 -7.39 6.79
CA ALA A 265 17.17 -7.84 6.09
C ALA A 265 16.95 -7.07 4.78
N ILE A 266 17.12 -5.73 4.82
CA ILE A 266 17.07 -4.86 3.64
C ILE A 266 18.09 -5.34 2.59
N TRP A 267 19.33 -5.58 3.02
CA TRP A 267 20.41 -6.03 2.15
C TRP A 267 20.08 -7.37 1.48
N LEU A 268 19.52 -8.32 2.23
CA LEU A 268 19.11 -9.61 1.67
C LEU A 268 18.06 -9.45 0.56
N LEU A 269 17.03 -8.62 0.77
CA LEU A 269 16.02 -8.34 -0.26
C LEU A 269 16.67 -7.76 -1.53
N LEU A 270 17.59 -6.81 -1.37
CA LEU A 270 18.33 -6.20 -2.48
C LEU A 270 19.22 -7.22 -3.23
N GLU A 271 19.89 -8.12 -2.50
CA GLU A 271 20.70 -9.20 -3.10
C GLU A 271 19.84 -10.23 -3.85
N LYS A 272 18.59 -10.43 -3.45
CA LYS A 272 17.65 -11.37 -4.08
C LYS A 272 16.96 -10.81 -5.33
N GLY A 273 17.29 -9.58 -5.73
CA GLY A 273 16.87 -8.99 -7.00
C GLY A 273 15.89 -7.82 -6.86
N ILE A 274 15.42 -7.51 -5.64
CA ILE A 274 14.58 -6.32 -5.41
C ILE A 274 15.45 -5.09 -5.59
N ARG A 275 15.01 -4.11 -6.40
CA ARG A 275 15.84 -2.94 -6.71
C ARG A 275 15.75 -1.86 -5.64
N ILE A 276 14.55 -1.65 -5.12
CA ILE A 276 14.22 -0.62 -4.12
C ILE A 276 13.37 -1.25 -3.01
N VAL A 277 13.73 -0.97 -1.76
CA VAL A 277 12.97 -1.36 -0.57
C VAL A 277 12.57 -0.07 0.15
N VAL A 278 11.27 0.14 0.30
CA VAL A 278 10.67 1.25 1.07
C VAL A 278 10.16 0.68 2.38
N VAL A 279 10.93 0.80 3.46
CA VAL A 279 10.51 0.28 4.77
C VAL A 279 9.67 1.34 5.47
N THR A 280 8.41 1.05 5.76
CA THR A 280 7.54 1.95 6.54
C THR A 280 7.77 1.78 8.04
N LEU A 281 7.79 2.89 8.78
CA LEU A 281 8.17 2.95 10.20
C LEU A 281 7.07 3.56 11.09
N GLY A 282 5.81 3.48 10.65
CA GLY A 282 4.73 4.14 11.35
C GLY A 282 4.86 5.67 11.30
N SER A 283 4.72 6.30 12.47
CA SER A 283 4.91 7.75 12.64
C SER A 283 6.34 8.24 12.38
N ASP A 284 7.33 7.34 12.36
CA ASP A 284 8.75 7.70 12.22
C ASP A 284 9.19 7.82 10.75
N GLY A 285 8.24 7.68 9.81
CA GLY A 285 8.47 7.91 8.39
C GLY A 285 8.81 6.63 7.63
N VAL A 286 9.77 6.72 6.71
CA VAL A 286 10.16 5.61 5.82
C VAL A 286 11.67 5.57 5.61
N PHE A 287 12.22 4.35 5.49
CA PHE A 287 13.54 4.15 4.90
C PHE A 287 13.42 3.84 3.42
N LEU A 288 14.14 4.59 2.60
CA LEU A 288 14.28 4.30 1.16
C LEU A 288 15.67 3.71 0.92
N CYS A 289 15.72 2.46 0.50
CA CYS A 289 16.97 1.74 0.27
C CYS A 289 16.99 1.20 -1.16
N SER A 290 18.11 1.37 -1.85
CA SER A 290 18.31 0.86 -3.21
C SER A 290 19.71 0.31 -3.40
N LYS A 291 19.86 -0.69 -4.27
CA LYS A 291 21.19 -1.22 -4.62
C LYS A 291 21.90 -0.21 -5.54
N GLY A 292 22.80 0.61 -4.97
CA GLY A 292 23.60 1.59 -5.72
C GLY A 292 24.96 1.04 -6.14
N GLY A 293 25.29 1.14 -7.44
CA GLY A 293 26.68 1.45 -7.85
C GLY A 293 27.04 2.88 -7.43
N PRO A 294 28.32 3.28 -7.43
CA PRO A 294 28.83 4.36 -6.58
C PRO A 294 28.17 5.70 -6.88
N SER A 295 27.22 6.07 -6.03
CA SER A 295 26.73 7.44 -5.86
C SER A 295 26.34 7.58 -4.40
N PHE A 296 27.36 7.61 -3.54
CA PHE A 296 27.23 8.21 -2.22
C PHE A 296 26.90 9.69 -2.42
N MET A 297 25.65 10.08 -2.19
CA MET A 297 25.35 11.47 -1.82
C MET A 297 25.18 11.51 -0.31
N ASN A 298 26.26 11.84 0.37
CA ASN A 298 26.20 12.28 1.75
C ASN A 298 25.48 13.63 1.74
N THR A 299 24.24 13.66 2.23
CA THR A 299 23.61 14.94 2.58
C THR A 299 23.75 15.07 4.08
N ASP A 300 24.60 16.01 4.50
CA ASP A 300 24.83 16.32 5.89
C ASP A 300 23.48 16.57 6.58
N LEU A 301 23.08 15.62 7.43
CA LEU A 301 21.88 15.64 8.28
C LEU A 301 22.03 16.61 9.48
N GLU A 302 22.94 17.58 9.39
CA GLU A 302 23.10 18.63 10.38
C GLU A 302 22.55 19.95 9.85
N ARG A 303 21.24 20.19 10.01
CA ARG A 303 20.57 21.51 10.22
C ARG A 303 19.07 21.57 9.92
N LEU A 304 18.35 20.46 9.81
CA LEU A 304 16.88 20.53 9.72
C LEU A 304 16.27 20.62 11.12
N LYS A 305 16.00 21.87 11.55
CA LYS A 305 15.07 22.15 12.66
C LYS A 305 13.71 21.48 12.35
N PRO A 306 12.95 21.05 13.37
CA PRO A 306 11.65 20.41 13.18
C PRO A 306 10.68 21.40 12.55
N TYR A 307 10.51 21.33 11.23
CA TYR A 307 9.53 22.13 10.51
C TYR A 307 8.28 21.28 10.31
N GLY A 308 7.19 21.74 10.89
CA GLY A 308 5.89 21.11 10.82
C GLY A 308 5.31 21.08 9.40
N SER A 309 4.44 20.11 9.20
CA SER A 309 3.67 19.77 7.99
C SER A 309 4.43 18.99 6.91
N CYS A 310 3.88 17.81 6.60
CA CYS A 310 4.32 16.80 5.63
C CYS A 310 4.48 17.33 4.17
N GLU A 311 4.00 18.55 3.90
CA GLU A 311 3.87 19.16 2.57
C GLU A 311 5.18 19.77 2.04
N GLN A 312 6.11 20.19 2.91
CA GLN A 312 7.39 20.78 2.47
C GLN A 312 8.50 19.74 2.21
N PHE A 313 8.43 18.57 2.85
CA PHE A 313 9.30 17.42 2.55
C PHE A 313 9.07 16.95 1.10
N TYR A 314 7.82 16.98 0.65
CA TYR A 314 7.38 16.64 -0.70
C TYR A 314 8.03 17.49 -1.80
N LYS A 315 8.18 18.80 -1.57
CA LYS A 315 8.76 19.74 -2.55
C LYS A 315 10.26 19.54 -2.77
N HIS A 316 11.02 19.14 -1.75
CA HIS A 316 12.46 18.91 -1.88
C HIS A 316 12.77 17.52 -2.44
N PHE A 317 11.96 16.52 -2.10
CA PHE A 317 12.09 15.13 -2.55
C PHE A 317 11.82 14.95 -4.07
N LEU A 318 10.81 15.65 -4.60
CA LEU A 318 10.48 15.61 -6.04
C LEU A 318 11.52 16.31 -6.93
N HIS A 319 12.27 17.27 -6.39
CA HIS A 319 13.19 18.10 -7.18
C HIS A 319 14.52 17.40 -7.49
N GLN A 320 14.91 16.39 -6.72
CA GLN A 320 16.22 15.71 -6.84
C GLN A 320 16.18 14.39 -7.63
N LEU A 321 14.99 13.85 -7.89
CA LEU A 321 14.77 12.54 -8.53
C LEU A 321 14.35 12.68 -10.01
N LEU A 322 14.84 13.72 -10.71
CA LEU A 322 14.47 14.03 -12.10
C LEU A 322 15.12 13.07 -13.11
N GLY A 323 14.55 11.87 -13.16
CA GLY A 323 14.53 10.90 -14.26
C GLY A 323 13.19 10.15 -14.24
N SER A 324 12.84 9.43 -15.30
CA SER A 324 11.52 8.75 -15.42
C SER A 324 11.19 7.79 -14.27
N GLN A 325 12.20 7.25 -13.57
CA GLN A 325 12.03 6.36 -12.42
C GLN A 325 11.80 7.10 -11.09
N GLY A 326 12.28 8.34 -10.95
CA GLY A 326 12.21 9.07 -9.69
C GLY A 326 10.84 9.70 -9.42
N LEU A 327 10.10 10.06 -10.47
CA LEU A 327 8.70 10.48 -10.36
C LEU A 327 7.82 9.34 -9.82
N VAL A 328 8.10 8.09 -10.24
CA VAL A 328 7.40 6.89 -9.79
C VAL A 328 7.66 6.65 -8.31
N ILE A 329 8.91 6.76 -7.85
CA ILE A 329 9.26 6.58 -6.42
C ILE A 329 8.58 7.63 -5.53
N ALA A 330 8.58 8.91 -5.93
CA ALA A 330 7.90 9.95 -5.17
C ALA A 330 6.38 9.76 -5.11
N TRP A 331 5.80 9.24 -6.19
CA TRP A 331 4.40 8.86 -6.24
C TRP A 331 4.09 7.63 -5.36
N LEU A 332 4.97 6.62 -5.35
CA LEU A 332 4.88 5.43 -4.48
C LEU A 332 4.92 5.82 -2.99
N VAL A 333 5.87 6.66 -2.61
CA VAL A 333 5.98 7.17 -1.23
C VAL A 333 4.75 7.99 -0.85
N GLY A 334 4.26 8.84 -1.76
CA GLY A 334 3.00 9.58 -1.57
C GLY A 334 1.79 8.67 -1.34
N CYS A 335 1.74 7.52 -2.02
CA CYS A 335 0.71 6.51 -1.83
C CYS A 335 0.88 5.73 -0.51
N LEU A 336 2.10 5.55 -0.01
CA LEU A 336 2.38 4.76 1.20
C LEU A 336 2.19 5.53 2.52
N LEU A 337 2.39 6.85 2.51
CA LEU A 337 2.29 7.69 3.72
C LEU A 337 0.92 7.67 4.43
N PRO A 338 -0.23 7.56 3.74
CA PRO A 338 -1.53 7.36 4.40
C PRO A 338 -1.66 6.01 5.12
N PHE A 339 -0.87 5.00 4.73
CA PHE A 339 -0.91 3.65 5.32
C PHE A 339 0.10 3.47 6.45
N ALA A 340 1.16 4.28 6.51
CA ALA A 340 2.12 4.31 7.61
C ALA A 340 1.53 4.92 8.92
N GLN A 341 0.25 5.31 8.95
CA GLN A 341 -0.43 5.82 10.15
C GLN A 341 -1.41 4.84 10.79
N VAL A 342 -1.48 3.61 10.26
CA VAL A 342 -2.31 2.53 10.82
C VAL A 342 -1.50 1.71 11.81
#